data_AF-A0A1F7TKR7-F1
#
_entry.id   AF-A0A1F7TKR7-F1
#
_cell.length_a   1.000
_cell.length_b   1.000
_cell.length_c   1.000
_cell.angle_alpha   90.00
_cell.angle_beta   90.00
_cell.angle_gamma   90.00
#
_symmetry.space_group_name_H-M   'P 1'
#
loop_
_entity.id
_entity.type
_entity.pdbx_description
1 polymer ?
#
loop_
_entity_poly.entity_id
_entity_poly.type
_entity_poly.pdbx_seq_one_letter_code
_entity_poly.pdbx_strand_id
1 'polypeptide(L)'
;MFPVAPWLTRRDELNVMEEEFDELCRRHEKGAGDDAWEAEETVIREQAEAEDAMEAELTGRVGPEWLEPAEGCGHDHSHEGHDHGHFPETPLIEALRRDLDRDPAYQQALTWAAAAYRWSRSQYARERHPHLFRASVNACLVPMKVSYALNELMFDDPYSADVADKEFELATTYLSRARVSLAALAAEGMLEGDQVALLERAEDVARDIREARERIARERKFRKNGGAPTV
;
A
#
# COMPACT_ATOMS: atom_id res chain seq x y z
N MET A 1 18.37 -2.64 -11.47
CA MET A 1 17.61 -2.30 -12.69
C MET A 1 16.14 -2.18 -12.30
N PHE A 2 15.56 -0.98 -12.34
CA PHE A 2 14.12 -0.80 -12.11
C PHE A 2 13.38 -1.14 -13.42
N PRO A 3 12.18 -1.76 -13.37
CA PRO A 3 11.50 -2.21 -14.59
C PRO A 3 11.06 -1.03 -15.46
N VAL A 4 11.13 -1.19 -16.79
CA VAL A 4 10.91 -0.12 -17.80
C VAL A 4 9.44 0.33 -17.90
N ALA A 5 8.47 -0.45 -17.41
CA ALA A 5 7.09 -0.01 -17.22
C ALA A 5 6.30 -0.95 -16.27
N PRO A 6 6.35 -0.77 -14.94
CA PRO A 6 5.56 -1.55 -13.99
C PRO A 6 4.05 -1.20 -13.96
N TRP A 7 3.66 -0.14 -14.69
CA TRP A 7 2.42 0.62 -14.49
C TRP A 7 1.17 0.00 -15.10
N LEU A 8 1.31 -0.79 -16.17
CA LEU A 8 0.16 -1.26 -16.95
C LEU A 8 -0.69 -2.31 -16.23
N THR A 9 -0.30 -2.72 -15.03
CA THR A 9 -0.93 -3.85 -14.31
C THR A 9 -0.87 -3.77 -12.78
N ARG A 10 -0.09 -2.85 -12.19
CA ARG A 10 -0.26 -2.45 -10.76
C ARG A 10 -1.57 -1.69 -10.52
N ARG A 11 -2.07 -1.01 -11.56
CA ARG A 11 -3.29 -0.19 -11.51
C ARG A 11 -4.51 -1.01 -11.08
N ASP A 12 -4.68 -2.23 -11.59
CA ASP A 12 -5.86 -3.02 -11.26
C ASP A 12 -5.87 -3.52 -9.81
N GLU A 13 -4.69 -3.87 -9.28
CA GLU A 13 -4.55 -4.35 -7.89
C GLU A 13 -4.72 -3.19 -6.90
N LEU A 14 -4.13 -2.04 -7.20
CA LEU A 14 -4.24 -0.83 -6.39
C LEU A 14 -5.67 -0.27 -6.41
N ASN A 15 -6.29 -0.15 -7.59
CA ASN A 15 -7.67 0.31 -7.72
C ASN A 15 -8.64 -0.59 -6.93
N VAL A 16 -8.46 -1.91 -6.97
CA VAL A 16 -9.30 -2.83 -6.19
C VAL A 16 -9.15 -2.58 -4.69
N MET A 17 -7.93 -2.33 -4.19
CA MET A 17 -7.72 -2.04 -2.77
C MET A 17 -8.31 -0.69 -2.35
N GLU A 18 -8.18 0.33 -3.21
CA GLU A 18 -8.83 1.63 -3.05
C GLU A 18 -10.35 1.49 -3.02
N GLU A 19 -10.95 0.75 -3.97
CA GLU A 19 -12.39 0.49 -4.02
C GLU A 19 -12.90 -0.25 -2.78
N GLU A 20 -12.15 -1.24 -2.28
CA GLU A 20 -12.49 -1.99 -1.07
C GLU A 20 -12.38 -1.10 0.19
N PHE A 21 -11.36 -0.24 0.26
CA PHE A 21 -11.23 0.75 1.33
C PHE A 21 -12.37 1.78 1.29
N ASP A 22 -12.68 2.33 0.13
CA ASP A 22 -13.78 3.27 -0.07
C ASP A 22 -15.13 2.64 0.29
N GLU A 23 -15.33 1.36 -0.02
CA GLU A 23 -16.53 0.64 0.38
C GLU A 23 -16.61 0.43 1.90
N LEU A 24 -15.48 0.22 2.59
CA LEU A 24 -15.45 0.20 4.06
C LEU A 24 -15.86 1.55 4.64
N CYS A 25 -15.27 2.65 4.14
CA CYS A 25 -15.58 4.01 4.59
C CYS A 25 -17.05 4.37 4.30
N ARG A 26 -17.55 4.10 3.09
CA ARG A 26 -18.96 4.33 2.73
C ARG A 26 -19.94 3.55 3.60
N ARG A 27 -19.58 2.33 4.03
CA ARG A 27 -20.42 1.55 4.95
C ARG A 27 -20.41 2.13 6.36
N HIS A 28 -19.25 2.56 6.83
CA HIS A 28 -19.09 3.23 8.11
C HIS A 28 -19.93 4.53 8.19
N GLU A 29 -19.83 5.40 7.18
CA GLU A 29 -20.61 6.64 7.09
C GLU A 29 -22.13 6.39 7.13
N LYS A 30 -22.59 5.33 6.46
CA LYS A 30 -24.00 4.93 6.46
C LYS A 30 -24.47 4.33 7.79
N GLY A 31 -23.56 3.82 8.61
CA GLY A 31 -23.82 3.21 9.93
C GLY A 31 -23.79 4.21 11.08
N ALA A 32 -23.77 5.52 10.81
CA ALA A 32 -23.74 6.56 11.84
C ALA A 32 -24.88 6.38 12.85
N GLY A 33 -24.51 6.13 14.12
CA GLY A 33 -25.44 5.90 15.22
C GLY A 33 -25.61 4.43 15.64
N ASP A 34 -24.93 3.49 14.99
CA ASP A 34 -24.89 2.08 15.41
C ASP A 34 -23.89 1.85 16.56
N ASP A 35 -24.11 0.81 17.38
CA ASP A 35 -23.25 0.48 18.54
C ASP A 35 -21.77 0.23 18.18
N ALA A 36 -21.48 -0.20 16.94
CA ALA A 36 -20.12 -0.40 16.46
C ALA A 36 -19.47 0.86 15.87
N TRP A 37 -20.26 1.90 15.59
CA TRP A 37 -19.83 3.09 14.85
C TRP A 37 -18.74 3.87 15.60
N GLU A 38 -18.87 4.08 16.91
CA GLU A 38 -17.86 4.83 17.69
C GLU A 38 -16.47 4.17 17.66
N ALA A 39 -16.45 2.84 17.67
CA ALA A 39 -15.21 2.07 17.60
C ALA A 39 -14.59 2.11 16.21
N GLU A 40 -15.41 2.07 15.15
CA GLU A 40 -14.96 2.25 13.76
C GLU A 40 -14.46 3.67 13.51
N GLU A 41 -15.17 4.68 14.01
CA GLU A 41 -14.80 6.10 13.92
C GLU A 41 -13.43 6.34 14.57
N THR A 42 -13.16 5.68 15.70
CA THR A 42 -11.84 5.73 16.32
C THR A 42 -10.76 5.16 15.40
N VAL A 43 -11.04 4.06 14.69
CA VAL A 43 -10.10 3.48 13.71
C VAL A 43 -9.91 4.40 12.51
N ILE A 44 -10.96 5.01 11.97
CA ILE A 44 -10.86 5.93 10.82
C ILE A 44 -10.06 7.18 11.19
N ARG A 45 -10.36 7.78 12.35
CA ARG A 45 -9.64 8.93 12.88
C ARG A 45 -8.16 8.65 13.12
N GLU A 46 -7.80 7.46 13.61
CA GLU A 46 -6.39 7.06 13.71
C GLU A 46 -5.66 7.08 12.35
N GLN A 47 -6.36 6.80 11.25
CA GLN A 47 -5.76 6.84 9.91
C GLN A 47 -5.58 8.29 9.46
N ALA A 48 -6.61 9.12 9.60
CA ALA A 48 -6.54 10.56 9.30
C ALA A 48 -5.42 11.24 10.10
N GLU A 49 -5.36 11.03 11.41
CA GLU A 49 -4.31 11.60 12.28
C GLU A 49 -2.90 11.17 11.87
N ALA A 50 -2.73 9.93 11.36
CA ALA A 50 -1.44 9.45 10.89
C ALA A 50 -1.03 10.10 9.56
N GLU A 51 -1.97 10.30 8.64
CA GLU A 51 -1.74 10.99 7.37
C GLU A 51 -1.49 12.48 7.58
N ASP A 52 -2.29 13.15 8.42
CA ASP A 52 -2.11 14.57 8.77
C ASP A 52 -0.75 14.83 9.43
N ALA A 53 -0.32 13.93 10.34
CA ALA A 53 0.99 14.05 10.98
C ALA A 53 2.13 13.88 9.96
N MET A 54 1.97 12.95 9.01
CA MET A 54 2.92 12.74 7.92
C MET A 54 3.02 13.95 7.00
N GLU A 55 1.88 14.50 6.58
CA GLU A 55 1.79 15.70 5.75
C GLU A 55 2.42 16.92 6.44
N ALA A 56 2.13 17.11 7.73
CA ALA A 56 2.71 18.19 8.52
C ALA A 56 4.24 18.06 8.65
N GLU A 57 4.76 16.85 8.85
CA GLU A 57 6.20 16.60 8.90
C GLU A 57 6.90 16.82 7.56
N LEU A 58 6.29 16.37 6.45
CA LEU A 58 6.81 16.63 5.10
C LEU A 58 6.82 18.13 4.82
N THR A 59 5.70 18.81 5.03
CA THR A 59 5.57 20.26 4.82
C THR A 59 6.59 21.05 5.63
N GLY A 60 6.83 20.66 6.89
CA GLY A 60 7.86 21.29 7.73
C GLY A 60 9.31 21.06 7.24
N ARG A 61 9.56 19.98 6.49
CA ARG A 61 10.90 19.57 6.05
C ARG A 61 11.24 20.05 4.64
N VAL A 62 10.32 19.93 3.69
CA VAL A 62 10.52 20.23 2.27
C VAL A 62 9.79 21.48 1.80
N GLY A 63 8.92 22.09 2.62
CA GLY A 63 8.07 23.23 2.25
C GLY A 63 6.71 22.78 1.70
N PRO A 64 5.72 23.66 1.43
CA PRO A 64 4.42 23.25 0.89
C PRO A 64 4.47 22.81 -0.59
N GLU A 65 5.60 22.99 -1.29
CA GLU A 65 5.73 22.79 -2.73
C GLU A 65 5.61 21.31 -3.17
N TRP A 66 5.78 20.35 -2.27
CA TRP A 66 5.52 18.92 -2.58
C TRP A 66 4.02 18.59 -2.67
N LEU A 67 3.16 19.47 -2.12
CA LEU A 67 1.69 19.36 -2.27
C LEU A 67 1.21 19.87 -3.62
N GLU A 68 2.06 20.59 -4.37
CA GLU A 68 1.71 21.02 -5.71
C GLU A 68 1.65 19.78 -6.62
N PRO A 69 0.50 19.51 -7.26
CA PRO A 69 0.44 18.42 -8.22
C PRO A 69 1.48 18.71 -9.31
N ALA A 70 2.42 17.78 -9.51
CA ALA A 70 3.46 17.90 -10.52
C ALA A 70 2.83 18.41 -11.83
N GLU A 71 3.20 19.62 -12.25
CA GLU A 71 2.62 20.27 -13.43
C GLU A 71 2.76 19.33 -14.65
N GLY A 72 1.62 18.82 -15.12
CA GLY A 72 1.47 18.24 -16.45
C GLY A 72 2.04 16.84 -16.65
N CYS A 73 1.28 15.81 -16.29
CA CYS A 73 1.20 14.65 -17.20
C CYS A 73 0.57 15.14 -18.52
N GLY A 74 1.40 15.59 -19.45
CA GLY A 74 1.03 15.78 -20.84
C GLY A 74 0.61 14.42 -21.42
N HIS A 75 -0.65 14.06 -21.24
CA HIS A 75 -1.29 12.99 -21.97
C HIS A 75 -1.43 13.43 -23.43
N ASP A 76 -0.35 13.32 -24.21
CA ASP A 76 -0.47 13.26 -25.66
C ASP A 76 -0.98 11.86 -26.00
N HIS A 77 -2.28 11.76 -26.25
CA HIS A 77 -2.92 10.57 -26.78
C HIS A 77 -2.63 10.43 -28.28
N SER A 78 -1.35 10.33 -28.66
CA SER A 78 -0.93 9.94 -30.01
C SER A 78 -0.65 8.44 -30.02
N HIS A 79 -1.71 7.65 -30.22
CA HIS A 79 -1.59 6.23 -30.53
C HIS A 79 -0.97 6.05 -31.92
N GLU A 80 0.35 5.88 -32.00
CA GLU A 80 1.00 5.29 -33.18
C GLU A 80 1.17 3.78 -32.97
N GLY A 81 0.59 3.03 -33.91
CA GLY A 81 0.35 1.60 -33.81
C GLY A 81 1.62 0.77 -33.75
N HIS A 82 1.58 -0.26 -32.89
CA HIS A 82 2.48 -1.39 -32.96
C HIS A 82 1.69 -2.69 -33.19
N ASP A 83 2.31 -3.50 -34.04
CA ASP A 83 1.87 -4.67 -34.77
C ASP A 83 1.19 -5.75 -33.91
N HIS A 84 0.09 -6.31 -34.41
CA HIS A 84 -0.70 -7.36 -33.73
C HIS A 84 -0.04 -8.74 -33.94
N GLY A 85 0.96 -9.04 -33.12
CA GLY A 85 1.45 -10.41 -32.93
C GLY A 85 0.49 -11.25 -32.08
N HIS A 86 0.15 -12.45 -32.59
CA HIS A 86 -0.70 -13.48 -32.00
C HIS A 86 -0.93 -13.44 -30.48
N PHE A 87 -2.20 -13.31 -30.07
CA PHE A 87 -2.63 -13.49 -28.69
C PHE A 87 -2.53 -14.97 -28.28
N PRO A 88 -1.79 -15.33 -27.22
CA PRO A 88 -1.81 -16.69 -26.68
C PRO A 88 -3.16 -17.00 -26.01
N GLU A 89 -3.51 -18.29 -25.92
CA GLU A 89 -4.75 -18.83 -25.31
C GLU A 89 -4.91 -18.56 -23.79
N THR A 90 -4.03 -17.75 -23.21
CA THR A 90 -4.07 -17.35 -21.80
C THR A 90 -5.06 -16.18 -21.65
N PRO A 91 -5.96 -16.18 -20.64
CA PRO A 91 -6.82 -15.03 -20.36
C PRO A 91 -6.01 -13.74 -20.35
N LEU A 92 -6.49 -12.70 -21.04
CA LEU A 92 -5.75 -11.44 -21.26
C LEU A 92 -5.12 -10.88 -19.97
N ILE A 93 -5.83 -10.98 -18.84
CA ILE A 93 -5.35 -10.55 -17.52
C ILE A 93 -4.14 -11.36 -17.04
N GLU A 94 -4.15 -12.68 -17.22
CA GLU A 94 -3.01 -13.54 -16.87
C GLU A 94 -1.82 -13.33 -17.81
N ALA A 95 -2.09 -13.08 -19.10
CA ALA A 95 -1.05 -12.71 -20.06
C ALA A 95 -0.38 -11.37 -19.71
N LEU A 96 -1.16 -10.36 -19.29
CA LEU A 96 -0.66 -9.06 -18.85
C LEU A 96 0.11 -9.14 -17.52
N ARG A 97 -0.24 -10.08 -16.64
CA ARG A 97 0.43 -10.29 -15.34
C ARG A 97 1.70 -11.12 -15.40
N ARG A 98 1.92 -11.87 -16.48
CA ARG A 98 2.97 -12.87 -16.63
C ARG A 98 4.39 -12.30 -16.62
N ASP A 99 4.56 -11.06 -17.09
CA ASP A 99 5.88 -10.40 -17.22
C ASP A 99 6.07 -9.24 -16.21
N LEU A 100 5.27 -9.19 -15.15
CA LEU A 100 5.41 -8.19 -14.09
C LEU A 100 6.51 -8.57 -13.11
N ASP A 101 7.67 -7.96 -13.26
CA ASP A 101 8.67 -7.92 -12.19
C ASP A 101 8.18 -6.95 -11.09
N ARG A 102 7.59 -7.52 -10.02
CA ARG A 102 7.11 -6.75 -8.87
C ARG A 102 8.27 -6.55 -7.90
N ASP A 103 8.30 -5.37 -7.26
CA ASP A 103 9.22 -5.19 -6.15
C ASP A 103 8.88 -6.21 -5.04
N PRO A 104 9.88 -6.90 -4.47
CA PRO A 104 9.64 -7.90 -3.43
C PRO A 104 8.83 -7.39 -2.25
N ALA A 105 9.07 -6.14 -1.80
CA ALA A 105 8.33 -5.57 -0.68
C ALA A 105 6.84 -5.38 -1.02
N TYR A 106 6.54 -4.94 -2.25
CA TYR A 106 5.15 -4.83 -2.70
C TYR A 106 4.47 -6.20 -2.84
N GLN A 107 5.15 -7.17 -3.44
CA GLN A 107 4.60 -8.51 -3.62
C GLN A 107 4.29 -9.20 -2.28
N GLN A 108 5.20 -9.07 -1.31
CA GLN A 108 5.01 -9.63 0.02
C GLN A 108 3.87 -8.92 0.75
N ALA A 109 3.82 -7.58 0.71
CA ALA A 109 2.74 -6.78 1.28
C ALA A 109 1.37 -7.17 0.69
N LEU A 110 1.28 -7.29 -0.64
CA LEU A 110 0.04 -7.65 -1.34
C LEU A 110 -0.43 -9.07 -0.98
N THR A 111 0.48 -10.03 -0.92
CA THR A 111 0.17 -11.42 -0.58
C THR A 111 -0.38 -11.54 0.84
N TRP A 112 0.26 -10.85 1.79
CA TRP A 112 -0.21 -10.79 3.17
C TRP A 112 -1.56 -10.07 3.28
N ALA A 113 -1.69 -8.89 2.66
CA ALA A 113 -2.89 -8.06 2.68
C ALA A 113 -4.11 -8.80 2.15
N ALA A 114 -3.97 -9.51 1.03
CA ALA A 114 -5.06 -10.27 0.43
C ALA A 114 -5.62 -11.34 1.38
N ALA A 115 -4.74 -12.03 2.12
CA ALA A 115 -5.15 -13.04 3.10
C ALA A 115 -5.76 -12.41 4.36
N ALA A 116 -5.10 -11.37 4.89
CA ALA A 116 -5.55 -10.66 6.09
C ALA A 116 -6.92 -10.01 5.86
N TYR A 117 -7.06 -9.22 4.78
CA TYR A 117 -8.31 -8.54 4.40
C TYR A 117 -9.45 -9.52 4.20
N ARG A 118 -9.26 -10.57 3.37
CA ARG A 118 -10.31 -11.54 3.09
C ARG A 118 -10.84 -12.17 4.37
N TRP A 119 -9.94 -12.58 5.26
CA TRP A 119 -10.33 -13.17 6.52
C TRP A 119 -11.03 -12.17 7.43
N SER A 120 -10.39 -11.04 7.74
CA SER A 120 -10.92 -10.06 8.70
C SER A 120 -12.24 -9.47 8.23
N ARG A 121 -12.36 -9.15 6.94
CA ARG A 121 -13.60 -8.65 6.33
C ARG A 121 -14.73 -9.66 6.42
N SER A 122 -14.45 -10.95 6.19
CA SER A 122 -15.46 -12.01 6.25
C SER A 122 -15.96 -12.25 7.68
N GLN A 123 -15.07 -12.19 8.67
CA GLN A 123 -15.46 -12.30 10.07
C GLN A 123 -16.19 -11.06 10.53
N TYR A 124 -15.74 -9.87 10.13
CA TYR A 124 -16.37 -8.61 10.47
C TYR A 124 -17.81 -8.50 9.94
N ALA A 125 -18.10 -9.14 8.80
CA ALA A 125 -19.47 -9.24 8.27
C ALA A 125 -20.40 -10.09 9.17
N ARG A 126 -19.84 -11.00 9.97
CA ARG A 126 -20.60 -11.86 10.91
C ARG A 126 -20.67 -11.23 12.30
N GLU A 127 -19.58 -10.61 12.73
CA GLU A 127 -19.43 -10.04 14.05
C GLU A 127 -18.73 -8.67 13.95
N ARG A 128 -19.42 -7.62 14.38
CA ARG A 128 -18.89 -6.25 14.34
C ARG A 128 -17.89 -6.03 15.46
N HIS A 129 -16.66 -6.46 15.22
CA HIS A 129 -15.55 -6.32 16.18
C HIS A 129 -14.54 -5.24 15.75
N PRO A 130 -14.13 -4.30 16.63
CA PRO A 130 -13.22 -3.21 16.28
C PRO A 130 -11.88 -3.68 15.73
N HIS A 131 -11.32 -4.75 16.29
CA HIS A 131 -10.05 -5.31 15.81
C HIS A 131 -10.18 -5.93 14.42
N LEU A 132 -11.33 -6.50 14.06
CA LEU A 132 -11.56 -7.00 12.70
C LEU A 132 -11.68 -5.85 11.70
N PHE A 133 -12.36 -4.77 12.08
CA PHE A 133 -12.43 -3.57 11.26
C PHE A 133 -11.06 -2.93 11.04
N ARG A 134 -10.29 -2.69 12.13
CA ARG A 134 -8.92 -2.14 12.05
C ARG A 134 -8.02 -3.02 11.20
N ALA A 135 -8.07 -4.35 11.36
CA ALA A 135 -7.29 -5.26 10.54
C ALA A 135 -7.69 -5.20 9.05
N SER A 136 -8.98 -5.06 8.74
CA SER A 136 -9.47 -4.91 7.35
C SER A 136 -8.95 -3.62 6.71
N VAL A 137 -9.14 -2.48 7.38
CA VAL A 137 -8.70 -1.17 6.89
C VAL A 137 -7.20 -1.14 6.64
N ASN A 138 -6.41 -1.53 7.64
CA ASN A 138 -4.96 -1.47 7.55
C ASN A 138 -4.40 -2.48 6.53
N ALA A 139 -5.07 -3.62 6.31
CA ALA A 139 -4.66 -4.56 5.27
C ALA A 139 -4.74 -3.96 3.86
N CYS A 140 -5.71 -3.09 3.56
CA CYS A 140 -5.75 -2.36 2.29
C CYS A 140 -4.63 -1.30 2.21
N LEU A 141 -4.43 -0.54 3.28
CA LEU A 141 -3.52 0.62 3.27
C LEU A 141 -2.03 0.23 3.15
N VAL A 142 -1.59 -0.89 3.73
CA VAL A 142 -0.17 -1.31 3.68
C VAL A 142 0.36 -1.41 2.24
N PRO A 143 -0.20 -2.23 1.34
CA PRO A 143 0.27 -2.33 -0.04
C PRO A 143 0.01 -1.05 -0.85
N MET A 144 -1.03 -0.26 -0.54
CA MET A 144 -1.25 1.05 -1.17
C MET A 144 -0.07 1.99 -0.91
N LYS A 145 0.31 2.18 0.36
CA LYS A 145 1.43 3.04 0.75
C LYS A 145 2.78 2.53 0.24
N VAL A 146 3.00 1.21 0.22
CA VAL A 146 4.19 0.63 -0.44
C VAL A 146 4.20 0.96 -1.94
N SER A 147 3.06 0.87 -2.62
CA SER A 147 2.96 1.22 -4.03
C SER A 147 3.21 2.71 -4.28
N TYR A 148 2.62 3.60 -3.47
CA TYR A 148 2.84 5.04 -3.58
C TYR A 148 4.31 5.38 -3.38
N ALA A 149 4.94 4.81 -2.35
CA ALA A 149 6.38 4.99 -2.12
C ALA A 149 7.23 4.56 -3.31
N LEU A 150 6.95 3.39 -3.89
CA LEU A 150 7.69 2.88 -5.04
C LEU A 150 7.45 3.70 -6.32
N ASN A 151 6.24 4.20 -6.51
CA ASN A 151 5.89 5.05 -7.64
C ASN A 151 6.59 6.41 -7.53
N GLU A 152 6.62 6.97 -6.33
CA GLU A 152 7.23 8.26 -6.06
C GLU A 152 8.72 8.28 -6.42
N LEU A 153 9.45 7.19 -6.14
CA LEU A 153 10.87 7.04 -6.48
C LEU A 153 11.19 7.01 -7.98
N MET A 154 10.16 6.91 -8.82
CA MET A 154 10.32 6.97 -10.27
C MET A 154 10.31 8.41 -10.78
N PHE A 155 9.79 9.36 -10.02
CA PHE A 155 9.95 10.78 -10.30
C PHE A 155 11.37 11.21 -9.95
N ASP A 156 11.95 12.07 -10.78
CA ASP A 156 13.26 12.66 -10.56
C ASP A 156 13.09 14.09 -10.05
N ASP A 157 12.25 14.25 -9.02
CA ASP A 157 12.06 15.54 -8.36
C ASP A 157 12.87 15.60 -7.03
N PRO A 158 13.10 16.81 -6.48
CA PRO A 158 13.92 16.98 -5.29
C PRO A 158 13.35 16.37 -4.00
N TYR A 159 12.05 16.11 -3.95
CA TYR A 159 11.31 15.67 -2.76
C TYR A 159 10.81 14.22 -2.85
N SER A 160 10.85 13.55 -4.00
CA SER A 160 10.24 12.22 -4.18
C SER A 160 10.81 11.21 -3.20
N ALA A 161 12.10 11.27 -2.94
CA ALA A 161 12.75 10.36 -2.02
C ALA A 161 12.40 10.61 -0.53
N ASP A 162 11.90 11.80 -0.19
CA ASP A 162 11.40 12.14 1.14
C ASP A 162 9.94 11.74 1.30
N VAL A 163 9.13 12.00 0.28
CA VAL A 163 7.74 11.53 0.19
C VAL A 163 7.70 10.00 0.23
N ALA A 164 8.51 9.32 -0.58
CA ALA A 164 8.59 7.86 -0.58
C ALA A 164 8.98 7.27 0.78
N ASP A 165 9.94 7.90 1.48
CA ASP A 165 10.33 7.44 2.82
C ASP A 165 9.18 7.52 3.82
N LYS A 166 8.39 8.60 3.73
CA LYS A 166 7.19 8.80 4.56
C LYS A 166 6.05 7.85 4.22
N GLU A 167 5.85 7.56 2.94
CA GLU A 167 4.91 6.54 2.50
C GLU A 167 5.28 5.14 3.04
N PHE A 168 6.57 4.77 3.03
CA PHE A 168 7.00 3.52 3.69
C PHE A 168 6.84 3.55 5.24
N GLU A 169 6.98 4.70 5.88
CA GLU A 169 6.69 4.86 7.31
C GLU A 169 5.20 4.64 7.63
N LEU A 170 4.31 5.19 6.80
CA LEU A 170 2.88 4.94 6.90
C LEU A 170 2.55 3.47 6.68
N ALA A 171 3.13 2.83 5.66
CA ALA A 171 2.97 1.40 5.44
C ALA A 171 3.38 0.57 6.69
N THR A 172 4.49 0.93 7.33
CA THR A 172 4.96 0.29 8.57
C THR A 172 3.98 0.52 9.73
N THR A 173 3.44 1.73 9.85
CA THR A 173 2.47 2.11 10.87
C THR A 173 1.18 1.29 10.75
N TYR A 174 0.64 1.19 9.54
CA TYR A 174 -0.58 0.42 9.29
C TYR A 174 -0.36 -1.08 9.50
N LEU A 175 0.79 -1.62 9.06
CA LEU A 175 1.14 -3.01 9.30
C LEU A 175 1.23 -3.33 10.81
N SER A 176 1.85 -2.44 11.57
CA SER A 176 1.94 -2.56 13.04
C SER A 176 0.55 -2.57 13.69
N ARG A 177 -0.32 -1.63 13.31
CA ARG A 177 -1.71 -1.54 13.79
C ARG A 177 -2.52 -2.79 13.44
N ALA A 178 -2.40 -3.28 12.20
CA ALA A 178 -3.05 -4.51 11.77
C ALA A 178 -2.57 -5.70 12.60
N ARG A 179 -1.26 -5.83 12.81
CA ARG A 179 -0.67 -6.90 13.61
C ARG A 179 -1.13 -6.87 15.07
N VAL A 180 -1.17 -5.70 15.70
CA VAL A 180 -1.69 -5.55 17.07
C VAL A 180 -3.14 -6.04 17.16
N SER A 181 -3.98 -5.68 16.18
CA SER A 181 -5.35 -6.17 16.13
C SER A 181 -5.46 -7.67 15.88
N LEU A 182 -4.66 -8.23 14.96
CA LEU A 182 -4.60 -9.67 14.72
C LEU A 182 -4.15 -10.43 15.97
N ALA A 183 -3.21 -9.88 16.75
CA ALA A 183 -2.74 -10.49 17.98
C ALA A 183 -3.81 -10.45 19.09
N ALA A 184 -4.57 -9.36 19.20
CA ALA A 184 -5.71 -9.27 20.12
C ALA A 184 -6.78 -10.32 19.78
N LEU A 185 -7.15 -10.42 18.50
CA LEU A 185 -8.08 -11.43 18.00
C LEU A 185 -7.58 -12.85 18.24
N ALA A 186 -6.26 -13.09 18.17
CA ALA A 186 -5.67 -14.39 18.46
C ALA A 186 -5.78 -14.73 19.96
N ALA A 187 -5.55 -13.75 20.84
CA ALA A 187 -5.70 -13.90 22.28
C ALA A 187 -7.16 -14.17 22.70
N GLU A 188 -8.13 -13.66 21.92
CA GLU A 188 -9.56 -13.93 22.07
C GLU A 188 -9.99 -15.28 21.47
N GLY A 189 -9.08 -16.01 20.80
CA GLY A 189 -9.36 -17.30 20.19
C GLY A 189 -10.07 -17.22 18.83
N MET A 190 -10.07 -16.05 18.18
CA MET A 190 -10.72 -15.86 16.88
C MET A 190 -9.83 -16.23 15.68
N LEU A 191 -8.51 -16.37 15.87
CA LEU A 191 -7.58 -16.87 14.84
C LEU A 191 -7.29 -18.35 15.08
N GLU A 192 -7.47 -19.17 14.05
CA GLU A 192 -7.18 -20.60 14.08
C GLU A 192 -6.24 -21.00 12.94
N GLY A 193 -5.45 -22.07 13.15
CA GLY A 193 -4.62 -22.69 12.10
C GLY A 193 -3.82 -21.67 11.27
N ASP A 194 -4.07 -21.66 9.97
CA ASP A 194 -3.38 -20.82 8.99
C ASP A 194 -3.55 -19.30 9.22
N GLN A 195 -4.55 -18.87 10.00
CA GLN A 195 -4.72 -17.44 10.31
C GLN A 195 -3.70 -16.94 11.33
N VAL A 196 -3.24 -17.80 12.25
CA VAL A 196 -2.17 -17.44 13.19
C VAL A 196 -0.88 -17.10 12.44
N ALA A 197 -0.62 -17.78 11.30
CA ALA A 197 0.51 -17.49 10.44
C ALA A 197 0.48 -16.09 9.80
N LEU A 198 -0.66 -15.38 9.82
CA LEU A 198 -0.72 -13.97 9.37
C LEU A 198 0.13 -13.04 10.24
N LEU A 199 0.33 -13.38 11.52
CA LEU A 199 1.19 -12.62 12.42
C LEU A 199 2.67 -12.79 12.07
N GLU A 200 3.10 -14.01 11.79
CA GLU A 200 4.46 -14.30 11.34
C GLU A 200 4.75 -13.68 9.98
N ARG A 201 3.81 -13.82 9.02
CA ARG A 201 3.94 -13.21 7.70
C ARG A 201 3.98 -11.69 7.75
N ALA A 202 3.33 -11.05 8.74
CA ALA A 202 3.43 -9.61 8.93
C ALA A 202 4.86 -9.17 9.30
N GLU A 203 5.63 -10.00 9.99
CA GLU A 203 7.05 -9.71 10.27
C GLU A 203 7.90 -9.80 9.00
N ASP A 204 7.60 -10.74 8.11
CA ASP A 204 8.26 -10.81 6.81
C ASP A 204 7.97 -9.57 5.97
N VAL A 205 6.71 -9.10 5.94
CA VAL A 205 6.36 -7.82 5.28
C VAL A 205 7.13 -6.65 5.90
N ALA A 206 7.20 -6.58 7.23
CA ALA A 206 7.91 -5.51 7.93
C ALA A 206 9.41 -5.49 7.62
N ARG A 207 10.03 -6.67 7.50
CA ARG A 207 11.42 -6.82 7.06
C ARG A 207 11.59 -6.30 5.64
N ASP A 208 10.75 -6.72 4.71
CA ASP A 208 10.92 -6.38 3.29
C ASP A 208 10.68 -4.87 3.06
N ILE A 209 9.71 -4.25 3.76
CA ILE A 209 9.53 -2.79 3.75
C ILE A 209 10.79 -2.08 4.26
N ARG A 210 11.39 -2.57 5.35
CA ARG A 210 12.63 -2.00 5.90
C ARG A 210 13.79 -2.12 4.91
N GLU A 211 13.96 -3.30 4.30
CA GLU A 211 15.00 -3.53 3.30
C GLU A 211 14.84 -2.63 2.07
N ALA A 212 13.59 -2.41 1.62
CA ALA A 212 13.28 -1.47 0.56
C ALA A 212 13.69 -0.04 0.93
N ARG A 213 13.31 0.45 2.11
CA ARG A 213 13.71 1.78 2.63
C ARG A 213 15.23 1.93 2.71
N GLU A 214 15.93 0.92 3.22
CA GLU A 214 17.38 0.96 3.32
C GLU A 214 18.07 0.98 1.95
N ARG A 215 17.56 0.21 0.98
CA ARG A 215 18.06 0.22 -0.40
C ARG A 215 17.96 1.62 -0.99
N ILE A 216 16.83 2.29 -0.81
CA ILE A 216 16.61 3.66 -1.27
C ILE A 216 17.57 4.62 -0.58
N ALA A 217 17.72 4.54 0.74
CA ALA A 217 18.65 5.38 1.49
C ALA A 217 20.10 5.23 0.99
N ARG A 218 20.52 3.99 0.66
CA ARG A 218 21.82 3.70 0.07
C ARG A 218 21.97 4.33 -1.33
N GLU A 219 20.96 4.18 -2.20
CA GLU A 219 20.96 4.77 -3.53
C GLU A 219 21.02 6.30 -3.49
N ARG A 220 20.26 6.94 -2.60
CA ARG A 220 20.30 8.40 -2.38
C ARG A 220 21.69 8.87 -1.98
N LYS A 221 22.33 8.17 -1.03
CA LYS A 221 23.70 8.49 -0.58
C LYS A 221 24.70 8.33 -1.71
N PHE A 222 24.54 7.30 -2.54
CA PHE A 222 25.39 7.06 -3.70
C PHE A 222 25.24 8.17 -4.76
N ARG A 223 24.01 8.57 -5.12
CA ARG A 223 23.75 9.69 -6.04
C ARG A 223 24.31 11.01 -5.52
N LYS A 224 24.10 11.33 -4.23
CA LYS A 224 24.65 12.54 -3.60
C LYS A 224 26.18 12.59 -3.59
N ASN A 225 26.84 11.42 -3.58
CA ASN A 225 28.31 11.32 -3.63
C ASN A 225 28.88 11.28 -5.06
N GLY A 226 28.08 11.57 -6.09
CA GLY A 226 28.53 11.63 -7.48
C GLY A 226 28.70 10.25 -8.15
N GLY A 227 28.13 9.19 -7.57
CA GLY A 227 28.12 7.87 -8.18
C GLY A 227 27.19 7.82 -9.40
N ALA A 228 27.70 7.40 -10.56
CA ALA A 228 26.89 7.13 -11.75
C ALA A 228 26.04 5.87 -11.53
N PRO A 229 24.75 5.85 -11.93
CA PRO A 229 23.89 4.69 -11.71
C PRO A 229 24.46 3.45 -12.41
N THR A 230 24.55 2.34 -11.68
CA THR A 230 24.79 1.01 -12.28
C THR A 230 23.55 0.60 -13.05
N VAL A 231 23.69 0.60 -14.38
CA VAL A 231 22.71 0.09 -15.36
C VAL A 231 22.45 -1.39 -15.11
#